data_AF-A0A261R122-F1
#
_entry.id   AF-A0A261R122-F1
#
_cell.length_a   1.000
_cell.length_b   1.000
_cell.length_c   1.000
_cell.angle_alpha   90.00
_cell.angle_beta   90.00
_cell.angle_gamma   90.00
#
_symmetry.space_group_name_H-M   'P 1'
#
loop_
_entity.id
_entity.type
_entity.pdbx_description
1 polymer ?
#
loop_
_entity_poly.entity_id
_entity_poly.type
_entity_poly.pdbx_seq_one_letter_code
_entity_poly.pdbx_strand_id
1 'polypeptide(L)'
;MANFHPSRAVLALARAAFFCLLFGWGISGALELDTARLEQVAASRYGSKGAHAVAAWLQLLQADTALSEADQLTSINNFWNRSLLQAEDQTIWGQADYWATPLEALGKGAGDCEDFVIGKYFSLIKLGVPTSKLRFVYVRARIGGPESSEQIAHMVLAYYPTANSVPLVLDSLISDILPASQRRDLTPVFSFNADGVYVDGKHAAPVDRIGRWRDLLQRMAREGIRQ
;
A
#
# COMPACT_ATOMS: atom_id res chain seq x y z
N MET A 1 28.64 -34.09 -68.61
CA MET A 1 28.07 -32.75 -68.83
C MET A 1 27.01 -32.48 -67.78
N ALA A 2 27.33 -31.62 -66.81
CA ALA A 2 26.40 -30.78 -66.04
C ALA A 2 27.23 -30.12 -64.92
N ASN A 3 27.64 -28.87 -65.14
CA ASN A 3 28.31 -28.04 -64.15
C ASN A 3 27.23 -27.42 -63.25
N PHE A 4 27.41 -27.51 -61.93
CA PHE A 4 26.64 -26.71 -60.97
C PHE A 4 27.60 -26.03 -60.00
N HIS A 5 27.70 -24.70 -60.12
CA HIS A 5 28.43 -23.84 -59.19
C HIS A 5 27.52 -23.51 -57.99
N PRO A 6 27.94 -23.75 -56.74
CA PRO A 6 27.24 -23.21 -55.59
C PRO A 6 27.57 -21.73 -55.40
N SER A 7 26.51 -20.94 -55.31
CA SER A 7 26.49 -19.49 -55.10
C SER A 7 27.02 -19.11 -53.71
N ARG A 8 27.85 -18.06 -53.71
CA ARG A 8 28.35 -17.33 -52.54
C ARG A 8 27.18 -16.67 -51.79
N ALA A 9 26.62 -17.30 -50.77
CA ALA A 9 25.65 -16.63 -49.90
C ALA A 9 25.40 -17.31 -48.53
N VAL A 10 26.38 -17.93 -47.87
CA VAL A 10 26.19 -18.33 -46.45
C VAL A 10 27.51 -18.25 -45.69
N LEU A 11 27.98 -17.04 -45.38
CA LEU A 11 29.10 -16.85 -44.48
C LEU A 11 28.92 -15.57 -43.66
N ALA A 12 27.89 -15.53 -42.82
CA ALA A 12 27.71 -14.45 -41.83
C ALA A 12 26.70 -14.83 -40.73
N LEU A 13 26.91 -15.93 -40.00
CA LEU A 13 26.22 -16.15 -38.72
C LEU A 13 27.18 -16.83 -37.73
N ALA A 14 28.25 -16.11 -37.38
CA ALA A 14 28.98 -16.32 -36.15
C ALA A 14 28.71 -15.09 -35.26
N ARG A 15 28.32 -15.34 -34.00
CA ARG A 15 28.10 -14.38 -32.90
C ARG A 15 26.69 -13.76 -32.79
N ALA A 16 25.75 -14.50 -32.20
CA ALA A 16 24.71 -13.95 -31.31
C ALA A 16 23.82 -15.07 -30.76
N ALA A 17 24.32 -15.86 -29.81
CA ALA A 17 23.48 -16.80 -29.05
C ALA A 17 24.07 -17.04 -27.65
N PHE A 18 24.34 -15.95 -26.92
CA PHE A 18 24.68 -16.06 -25.50
C PHE A 18 24.41 -14.73 -24.78
N PHE A 19 23.19 -14.20 -24.85
CA PHE A 19 22.76 -13.14 -23.95
C PHE A 19 21.23 -13.17 -23.83
N CYS A 20 20.74 -12.95 -22.60
CA CYS A 20 19.34 -12.75 -22.22
C CYS A 20 18.51 -13.99 -21.84
N LEU A 21 18.95 -14.70 -20.80
CA LEU A 21 18.04 -15.20 -19.77
C LEU A 21 18.51 -14.70 -18.39
N LEU A 22 18.66 -13.38 -18.26
CA LEU A 22 18.42 -12.73 -16.98
C LEU A 22 16.92 -12.42 -16.97
N PHE A 23 16.14 -13.36 -16.43
CA PHE A 23 14.80 -13.03 -15.97
C PHE A 23 14.95 -11.80 -15.07
N GLY A 24 14.38 -10.68 -15.51
CA GLY A 24 14.30 -9.47 -14.72
C GLY A 24 13.51 -9.78 -13.46
N TRP A 25 14.22 -10.10 -12.37
CA TRP A 25 13.73 -9.73 -11.06
C TRP A 25 13.64 -8.21 -11.09
N GLY A 26 12.42 -7.70 -11.25
CA GLY A 26 12.12 -6.36 -10.82
C GLY A 26 12.45 -6.33 -9.33
N ILE A 27 13.62 -5.83 -8.98
CA ILE A 27 13.96 -5.47 -7.62
C ILE A 27 13.11 -4.23 -7.33
N SER A 28 11.83 -4.45 -7.02
CA SER A 28 11.10 -3.47 -6.23
C SER A 28 11.87 -3.40 -4.91
N GLY A 29 12.42 -2.22 -4.58
CA GLY A 29 13.10 -2.00 -3.32
C GLY A 29 12.21 -2.49 -2.19
N ALA A 30 12.68 -3.51 -1.46
CA ALA A 30 11.93 -4.02 -0.33
C ALA A 30 11.87 -2.92 0.73
N LEU A 31 10.70 -2.64 1.29
CA LEU A 31 10.58 -1.64 2.34
C LEU A 31 11.50 -2.00 3.51
N GLU A 32 12.51 -1.19 3.76
CA GLU A 32 13.46 -1.35 4.84
C GLU A 32 12.97 -0.61 6.08
N LEU A 33 13.01 -1.30 7.22
CA LEU A 33 12.62 -0.76 8.52
C LEU A 33 13.83 -0.81 9.46
N ASP A 34 14.30 0.36 9.89
CA ASP A 34 15.21 0.49 11.01
C ASP A 34 14.40 0.42 12.30
N THR A 35 14.22 -0.80 12.81
CA THR A 35 13.38 -1.11 13.97
C THR A 35 13.83 -0.33 15.22
N ALA A 36 15.13 -0.28 15.47
CA ALA A 36 15.70 0.44 16.60
C ALA A 36 15.43 1.94 16.51
N ARG A 37 15.58 2.53 15.31
CA ARG A 37 15.25 3.94 15.09
C ARG A 37 13.76 4.22 15.29
N LEU A 38 12.89 3.37 14.75
CA LEU A 38 11.44 3.51 14.88
C LEU A 38 11.01 3.49 16.35
N GLU A 39 11.47 2.51 17.13
CA GLU A 39 11.18 2.43 18.56
C GLU A 39 11.75 3.62 19.34
N GLN A 40 12.97 4.05 19.03
CA GLN A 40 13.58 5.23 19.64
C GLN A 40 12.78 6.50 19.37
N VAL A 41 12.37 6.73 18.12
CA VAL A 41 11.59 7.91 17.73
C VAL A 41 10.21 7.85 18.37
N ALA A 42 9.57 6.67 18.40
CA ALA A 42 8.28 6.49 19.03
C ALA A 42 8.33 6.78 20.54
N ALA A 43 9.34 6.26 21.23
CA ALA A 43 9.57 6.54 22.65
C ALA A 43 9.81 8.02 22.92
N SER A 44 10.62 8.66 22.07
CA SER A 44 10.96 10.08 22.23
C SER A 44 9.76 11.01 21.97
N ARG A 45 8.89 10.69 21.00
CA ARG A 45 7.78 11.58 20.60
C ARG A 45 6.47 11.30 21.33
N TYR A 46 6.22 10.03 21.68
CA TYR A 46 4.93 9.55 22.18
C TYR A 46 5.03 8.78 23.49
N GLY A 47 6.22 8.73 24.10
CA GLY A 47 6.46 8.05 25.37
C GLY A 47 6.34 6.53 25.26
N SER A 48 6.22 5.88 26.42
CA SER A 48 6.16 4.42 26.51
C SER A 48 4.98 3.84 25.73
N LYS A 49 3.80 4.47 25.76
CA LYS A 49 2.62 3.98 25.05
C LYS A 49 2.86 3.89 23.53
N GLY A 50 3.37 4.95 22.92
CA GLY A 50 3.66 4.95 21.48
C GLY A 50 4.78 3.98 21.11
N ALA A 51 5.82 3.88 21.95
CA ALA A 51 6.89 2.89 21.75
C ALA A 51 6.35 1.45 21.74
N HIS A 52 5.46 1.10 22.68
CA HIS A 52 4.83 -0.22 22.71
C HIS A 52 3.95 -0.49 21.49
N ALA A 53 3.19 0.52 21.02
CA ALA A 53 2.35 0.38 19.82
C ALA A 53 3.20 0.11 18.56
N VAL A 54 4.31 0.84 18.40
CA VAL A 54 5.25 0.63 17.29
C VAL A 54 5.95 -0.72 17.41
N ALA A 55 6.41 -1.10 18.59
CA ALA A 55 7.01 -2.42 18.81
C ALA A 55 6.04 -3.56 18.49
N ALA A 56 4.76 -3.44 18.88
CA ALA A 56 3.73 -4.42 18.55
C ALA A 56 3.51 -4.55 17.03
N TRP A 57 3.53 -3.43 16.30
CA TRP A 57 3.49 -3.44 14.83
C TRP A 57 4.70 -4.14 14.21
N LEU A 58 5.92 -3.86 14.69
CA LEU A 58 7.13 -4.49 14.20
C LEU A 58 7.14 -6.00 14.47
N GLN A 59 6.67 -6.43 15.65
CA GLN A 59 6.51 -7.84 16.00
C GLN A 59 5.48 -8.55 15.10
N LEU A 60 4.33 -7.89 14.84
CA LEU A 60 3.32 -8.39 13.90
C LEU A 60 3.93 -8.63 12.51
N LEU A 61 4.65 -7.65 11.98
CA LEU A 61 5.30 -7.76 10.67
C LEU A 61 6.28 -8.91 10.60
N GLN A 62 6.99 -9.22 11.69
CA GLN A 62 7.87 -10.38 11.75
C GLN A 62 7.08 -11.69 11.77
N ALA A 63 6.02 -11.77 12.59
CA ALA A 63 5.18 -12.96 12.72
C ALA A 63 4.44 -13.31 11.42
N ASP A 64 3.99 -12.30 10.69
CA ASP A 64 3.16 -12.46 9.49
C ASP A 64 3.97 -12.85 8.23
N THR A 65 5.31 -12.85 8.30
CA THR A 65 6.17 -13.21 7.16
C THR A 65 5.92 -14.63 6.62
N ALA A 66 5.49 -15.56 7.48
CA ALA A 66 5.23 -16.95 7.11
C ALA A 66 3.77 -17.23 6.72
N LEU A 67 2.90 -16.23 6.80
CA LEU A 67 1.48 -16.38 6.50
C LEU A 67 1.22 -16.39 4.98
N SER A 68 0.06 -16.94 4.60
CA SER A 68 -0.45 -16.77 3.24
C SER A 68 -0.80 -15.31 2.97
N GLU A 69 -0.75 -14.86 1.72
CA GLU A 69 -1.08 -13.46 1.37
C GLU A 69 -2.50 -13.08 1.86
N ALA A 70 -3.46 -14.01 1.84
CA ALA A 70 -4.82 -13.79 2.35
C ALA A 70 -4.88 -13.62 3.87
N ASP A 71 -4.09 -14.41 4.61
CA ASP A 71 -3.98 -14.30 6.06
C ASP A 71 -3.24 -13.02 6.47
N GLN A 72 -2.23 -12.59 5.70
CA GLN A 72 -1.56 -11.31 5.88
C GLN A 72 -2.55 -10.14 5.74
N LEU A 73 -3.39 -10.14 4.69
CA LEU A 73 -4.43 -9.11 4.53
C LEU A 73 -5.33 -9.02 5.76
N THR A 74 -5.78 -10.17 6.25
CA THR A 74 -6.68 -10.27 7.42
C THR A 74 -5.99 -9.79 8.69
N SER A 75 -4.77 -10.26 8.95
CA SER A 75 -3.98 -9.90 10.12
C SER A 75 -3.68 -8.39 10.17
N ILE A 76 -3.19 -7.84 9.06
CA ILE A 76 -2.89 -6.40 8.94
C ILE A 76 -4.16 -5.55 9.07
N ASN A 77 -5.26 -5.92 8.39
CA ASN A 77 -6.52 -5.16 8.50
C ASN A 77 -6.99 -5.07 9.95
N ASN A 78 -6.97 -6.22 10.63
CA ASN A 78 -7.40 -6.35 12.01
C ASN A 78 -6.50 -5.60 12.99
N PHE A 79 -5.18 -5.62 12.80
CA PHE A 79 -4.24 -4.89 13.65
C PHE A 79 -4.53 -3.39 13.60
N TRP A 80 -4.54 -2.80 12.41
CA TRP A 80 -4.76 -1.36 12.25
C TRP A 80 -6.14 -0.92 12.73
N ASN A 81 -7.18 -1.74 12.49
CA ASN A 81 -8.54 -1.45 12.98
C ASN A 81 -8.65 -1.47 14.51
N ARG A 82 -7.76 -2.19 15.21
CA ARG A 82 -7.75 -2.25 16.68
C ARG A 82 -6.76 -1.27 17.32
N SER A 83 -5.71 -0.90 16.61
CA SER A 83 -4.63 -0.05 17.14
C SER A 83 -4.99 1.44 17.17
N LEU A 84 -5.94 1.88 16.34
CA LEU A 84 -6.27 3.30 16.18
C LEU A 84 -7.72 3.58 16.57
N LEU A 85 -7.93 4.69 17.27
CA LEU A 85 -9.24 5.32 17.40
C LEU A 85 -9.47 6.23 16.19
N GLN A 86 -10.62 6.10 15.52
CA GLN A 86 -10.98 6.98 14.43
C GLN A 86 -11.30 8.39 14.95
N ALA A 87 -10.59 9.41 14.46
CA ALA A 87 -10.83 10.81 14.78
C ALA A 87 -10.30 11.71 13.65
N GLU A 88 -10.83 12.93 13.53
CA GLU A 88 -10.42 13.89 12.49
C GLU A 88 -9.04 14.48 12.77
N ASP A 89 -8.29 14.79 11.70
CA ASP A 89 -6.98 15.41 11.78
C ASP A 89 -6.95 16.71 12.57
N GLN A 90 -8.02 17.50 12.49
CA GLN A 90 -8.11 18.75 13.22
C GLN A 90 -8.05 18.51 14.75
N THR A 91 -8.54 17.37 15.21
CA THR A 91 -8.50 16.95 16.61
C THR A 91 -7.14 16.33 16.97
N ILE A 92 -6.56 15.52 16.09
CA ILE A 92 -5.32 14.77 16.37
C ILE A 92 -4.07 15.64 16.20
N TRP A 93 -4.02 16.37 15.09
CA TRP A 93 -2.86 17.07 14.55
C TRP A 93 -3.01 18.59 14.53
N GLY A 94 -4.22 19.11 14.74
CA GLY A 94 -4.51 20.54 14.63
C GLY A 94 -4.46 21.07 13.19
N GLN A 95 -4.55 20.17 12.21
CA GLN A 95 -4.47 20.46 10.78
C GLN A 95 -5.68 19.85 10.07
N ALA A 96 -6.09 20.43 8.93
CA ALA A 96 -7.31 20.00 8.27
C ALA A 96 -7.18 18.68 7.47
N ASP A 97 -5.97 18.32 7.02
CA ASP A 97 -5.70 17.16 6.16
C ASP A 97 -4.20 16.82 6.27
N TYR A 98 -3.87 15.84 7.12
CA TYR A 98 -2.53 15.45 7.53
C TYR A 98 -2.37 13.94 7.46
N TRP A 99 -1.65 13.47 6.44
CA TRP A 99 -1.38 12.04 6.27
C TRP A 99 -0.31 11.57 7.25
N ALA A 100 -0.70 10.89 8.31
CA ALA A 100 0.22 10.41 9.32
C ALA A 100 1.07 9.24 8.80
N THR A 101 2.33 9.17 9.25
CA THR A 101 3.14 7.96 9.03
C THR A 101 2.61 6.81 9.89
N PRO A 102 2.95 5.54 9.58
CA PRO A 102 2.63 4.42 10.46
C PRO A 102 3.10 4.63 11.91
N LEU A 103 4.28 5.23 12.10
CA LEU A 103 4.81 5.54 13.44
C LEU A 103 3.99 6.62 14.14
N GLU A 104 3.59 7.67 13.44
CA GLU A 104 2.83 8.78 14.00
C GLU A 104 1.42 8.35 14.41
N ALA A 105 0.71 7.64 13.52
CA ALA A 105 -0.62 7.11 13.79
C ALA A 105 -0.62 6.17 15.01
N LEU A 106 0.30 5.19 15.05
CA LEU A 106 0.45 4.28 16.20
C LEU A 106 0.89 5.02 17.47
N GLY A 107 1.77 6.02 17.32
CA GLY A 107 2.26 6.84 18.42
C GLY A 107 1.13 7.62 19.10
N LYS A 108 0.22 8.20 18.32
CA LYS A 108 -1.01 8.83 18.83
C LYS A 108 -2.06 7.81 19.27
N GLY A 109 -2.10 6.65 18.64
CA GLY A 109 -3.19 5.67 18.78
C GLY A 109 -4.51 6.17 18.19
N ALA A 110 -4.42 7.07 17.21
CA ALA A 110 -5.57 7.65 16.52
C ALA A 110 -5.17 8.05 15.10
N GLY A 111 -6.15 8.08 14.21
CA GLY A 111 -6.02 8.52 12.83
C GLY A 111 -7.40 8.65 12.18
N ASP A 112 -7.47 9.28 11.01
CA ASP A 112 -8.68 9.27 10.20
C ASP A 112 -8.61 8.19 9.10
N CYS A 113 -9.43 8.26 8.04
CA CYS A 113 -9.55 7.14 7.11
C CYS A 113 -8.26 6.82 6.34
N GLU A 114 -7.49 7.82 5.90
CA GLU A 114 -6.24 7.60 5.18
C GLU A 114 -5.15 6.98 6.05
N ASP A 115 -5.10 7.32 7.34
CA ASP A 115 -4.04 6.87 8.24
C ASP A 115 -4.10 5.34 8.42
N PHE A 116 -5.31 4.78 8.49
CA PHE A 116 -5.51 3.34 8.50
C PHE A 116 -5.07 2.72 7.17
N VAL A 117 -5.39 3.35 6.03
CA VAL A 117 -5.03 2.86 4.69
C VAL A 117 -3.51 2.91 4.48
N ILE A 118 -2.84 3.98 4.88
CA ILE A 118 -1.38 4.16 4.85
C ILE A 118 -0.71 3.08 5.69
N GLY A 119 -1.16 2.89 6.94
CA GLY A 119 -0.65 1.86 7.83
C GLY A 119 -0.75 0.46 7.22
N LYS A 120 -1.93 0.10 6.71
CA LYS A 120 -2.17 -1.19 6.04
C LYS A 120 -1.31 -1.35 4.79
N TYR A 121 -1.22 -0.33 3.95
CA TYR A 121 -0.45 -0.33 2.71
C TYR A 121 1.03 -0.63 2.95
N PHE A 122 1.69 0.13 3.82
CA PHE A 122 3.12 -0.08 4.09
C PHE A 122 3.39 -1.38 4.84
N SER A 123 2.46 -1.85 5.67
CA SER A 123 2.57 -3.16 6.31
C SER A 123 2.55 -4.29 5.28
N LEU A 124 1.64 -4.26 4.32
CA LEU A 124 1.53 -5.28 3.28
C LEU A 124 2.72 -5.26 2.31
N ILE A 125 3.21 -4.07 1.96
CA ILE A 125 4.45 -3.95 1.16
C ILE A 125 5.64 -4.55 1.91
N LYS A 126 5.75 -4.31 3.22
CA LYS A 126 6.81 -4.90 4.04
C LYS A 126 6.77 -6.43 4.01
N LEU A 127 5.56 -7.00 3.96
CA LEU A 127 5.33 -8.44 3.85
C LEU A 127 5.49 -8.99 2.43
N GLY A 128 5.84 -8.15 1.45
CA GLY A 128 6.14 -8.55 0.08
C GLY A 128 4.95 -8.50 -0.87
N VAL A 129 3.80 -7.95 -0.44
CA VAL A 129 2.65 -7.75 -1.36
C VAL A 129 3.03 -6.71 -2.42
N PRO A 130 2.95 -7.03 -3.72
CA PRO A 130 3.30 -6.08 -4.77
C PRO A 130 2.44 -4.82 -4.73
N THR A 131 3.08 -3.65 -4.87
CA THR A 131 2.40 -2.34 -4.95
C THR A 131 1.36 -2.27 -6.06
N SER A 132 1.56 -3.02 -7.14
CA SER A 132 0.62 -3.12 -8.27
C SER A 132 -0.71 -3.78 -7.89
N LYS A 133 -0.76 -4.57 -6.81
CA LYS A 133 -1.99 -5.16 -6.25
C LYS A 133 -2.72 -4.22 -5.29
N LEU A 134 -2.10 -3.15 -4.83
CA LEU A 134 -2.63 -2.30 -3.77
C LEU A 134 -2.99 -0.92 -4.31
N ARG A 135 -4.20 -0.44 -4.03
CA ARG A 135 -4.65 0.91 -4.40
C ARG A 135 -5.39 1.58 -3.27
N PHE A 136 -5.02 2.81 -2.98
CA PHE A 136 -5.83 3.73 -2.19
C PHE A 136 -7.05 4.09 -3.03
N VAL A 137 -8.25 3.97 -2.48
CA VAL A 137 -9.49 4.30 -3.20
C VAL A 137 -10.25 5.32 -2.38
N TYR A 138 -10.45 6.50 -2.97
CA TYR A 138 -11.33 7.51 -2.41
C TYR A 138 -12.76 7.21 -2.83
N VAL A 139 -13.65 7.12 -1.86
CA VAL A 139 -15.05 6.70 -2.02
C VAL A 139 -15.98 7.69 -1.33
N ARG A 140 -17.25 7.69 -1.73
CA ARG A 140 -18.35 8.20 -0.90
C ARG A 140 -18.94 7.02 -0.14
N ALA A 141 -18.82 7.03 1.19
CA ALA A 141 -19.33 5.98 2.06
C ALA A 141 -20.69 6.36 2.62
N ARG A 142 -21.66 5.46 2.57
CA ARG A 142 -22.98 5.61 3.20
C ARG A 142 -22.95 5.11 4.64
N ILE A 143 -23.11 6.02 5.60
CA ILE A 143 -23.02 5.69 7.03
C ILE A 143 -24.38 5.24 7.55
N GLY A 144 -24.45 4.10 8.24
CA GLY A 144 -25.71 3.45 8.63
C GLY A 144 -26.21 2.42 7.62
N GLY A 145 -25.42 2.10 6.59
CA GLY A 145 -25.67 1.03 5.63
C GLY A 145 -26.07 1.53 4.23
N PRO A 146 -26.28 0.61 3.27
CA PRO A 146 -26.50 0.96 1.85
C PRO A 146 -27.71 1.85 1.58
N GLU A 147 -28.73 1.79 2.44
CA GLU A 147 -29.96 2.59 2.32
C GLU A 147 -29.85 3.98 2.97
N SER A 148 -28.71 4.30 3.60
CA SER A 148 -28.53 5.60 4.23
C SER A 148 -28.42 6.74 3.21
N SER A 149 -29.06 7.87 3.54
CA SER A 149 -28.90 9.13 2.83
C SER A 149 -27.65 9.89 3.24
N GLU A 150 -27.04 9.56 4.39
CA GLU A 150 -25.83 10.21 4.86
C GLU A 150 -24.61 9.65 4.13
N GLN A 151 -23.87 10.53 3.45
CA GLN A 151 -22.65 10.19 2.75
C GLN A 151 -21.49 11.01 3.29
N ILE A 152 -20.36 10.35 3.53
CA ILE A 152 -19.11 10.99 3.89
C ILE A 152 -18.02 10.66 2.87
N ALA A 153 -17.06 11.56 2.75
CA ALA A 153 -15.78 11.26 2.12
C ALA A 153 -15.08 10.17 2.94
N HIS A 154 -14.51 9.17 2.28
CA HIS A 154 -13.83 8.07 2.95
C HIS A 154 -12.72 7.50 2.07
N MET A 155 -11.74 6.84 2.69
CA MET A 155 -10.65 6.16 2.00
C MET A 155 -10.57 4.70 2.44
N VAL A 156 -10.37 3.80 1.48
CA VAL A 156 -10.15 2.37 1.72
C VAL A 156 -8.92 1.87 0.97
N LEU A 157 -8.37 0.74 1.42
CA LEU A 157 -7.33 0.04 0.67
C LEU A 157 -7.98 -1.07 -0.15
N ALA A 158 -7.88 -0.97 -1.48
CA ALA A 158 -8.29 -2.02 -2.39
C ALA A 158 -7.10 -2.94 -2.69
N TYR A 159 -7.30 -4.24 -2.52
CA TYR A 159 -6.36 -5.28 -2.92
C TYR A 159 -6.90 -6.05 -4.13
N TYR A 160 -6.07 -6.18 -5.15
CA TYR A 160 -6.38 -6.86 -6.41
C TYR A 160 -5.60 -8.19 -6.48
N PRO A 161 -6.24 -9.35 -6.27
CA PRO A 161 -5.59 -10.65 -6.47
C PRO A 161 -4.94 -10.78 -7.86
N THR A 162 -5.62 -10.24 -8.88
CA THR A 162 -5.13 -10.09 -10.25
C THR A 162 -5.55 -8.73 -10.82
N ALA A 163 -4.90 -8.28 -11.90
CA ALA A 163 -5.18 -6.96 -12.48
C ALA A 163 -6.66 -6.75 -12.90
N ASN A 164 -7.40 -7.82 -13.24
CA ASN A 164 -8.78 -7.76 -13.72
C ASN A 164 -9.82 -8.29 -12.71
N SER A 165 -9.41 -8.68 -11.51
CA SER A 165 -10.36 -9.19 -10.49
C SER A 165 -11.14 -8.05 -9.82
N VAL A 166 -12.33 -8.37 -9.34
CA VAL A 166 -13.03 -7.54 -8.34
C VAL A 166 -12.11 -7.44 -7.12
N PRO A 167 -11.74 -6.23 -6.66
CA PRO A 167 -10.83 -6.10 -5.53
C PRO A 167 -11.51 -6.46 -4.21
N LEU A 168 -10.70 -6.90 -3.26
CA LEU A 168 -11.07 -6.97 -1.85
C LEU A 168 -10.86 -5.60 -1.22
N VAL A 169 -11.74 -5.23 -0.28
CA VAL A 169 -11.71 -3.93 0.40
C VAL A 169 -11.28 -4.11 1.85
N LEU A 170 -10.18 -3.46 2.22
CA LEU A 170 -9.71 -3.33 3.59
C LEU A 170 -10.12 -1.94 4.09
N ASP A 171 -10.96 -1.89 5.11
CA ASP A 171 -11.66 -0.69 5.57
C ASP A 171 -11.46 -0.49 7.09
N SER A 172 -11.55 0.75 7.57
CA SER A 172 -11.62 1.08 8.99
C SER A 172 -13.05 1.07 9.55
N LEU A 173 -14.08 1.25 8.71
CA LEU A 173 -15.48 1.26 9.14
C LEU A 173 -15.98 -0.15 9.52
N ILE A 174 -15.46 -1.18 8.85
CA ILE A 174 -15.75 -2.60 9.16
C ILE A 174 -14.46 -3.42 9.08
N SER A 175 -14.36 -4.48 9.88
CA SER A 175 -13.17 -5.35 9.88
C SER A 175 -13.24 -6.50 8.87
N ASP A 176 -14.43 -6.85 8.38
CA ASP A 176 -14.58 -7.88 7.36
C ASP A 176 -13.99 -7.39 6.03
N ILE A 177 -13.11 -8.21 5.46
CA ILE A 177 -12.55 -7.98 4.13
C ILE A 177 -13.52 -8.56 3.10
N LEU A 178 -14.25 -7.68 2.43
CA LEU A 178 -15.28 -8.05 1.47
C LEU A 178 -14.89 -7.66 0.04
N PRO A 179 -15.33 -8.41 -0.99
CA PRO A 179 -15.23 -7.96 -2.37
C PRO A 179 -15.96 -6.61 -2.55
N ALA A 180 -15.42 -5.73 -3.39
CA ALA A 180 -16.02 -4.43 -3.66
C ALA A 180 -17.48 -4.52 -4.16
N SER A 181 -17.84 -5.59 -4.86
CA SER A 181 -19.22 -5.86 -5.30
C SER A 181 -20.22 -6.09 -4.14
N GLN A 182 -19.72 -6.41 -2.95
CA GLN A 182 -20.52 -6.59 -1.74
C GLN A 182 -20.56 -5.32 -0.86
N ARG A 183 -19.66 -4.36 -1.10
CA ARG A 183 -19.62 -3.05 -0.41
C ARG A 183 -20.46 -2.00 -1.12
N ARG A 184 -21.78 -2.26 -1.19
CA ARG A 184 -22.75 -1.37 -1.86
C ARG A 184 -22.92 -0.01 -1.18
N ASP A 185 -22.42 0.10 0.05
CA ASP A 185 -22.31 1.34 0.81
C ASP A 185 -21.20 2.27 0.31
N LEU A 186 -20.24 1.76 -0.49
CA LEU A 186 -19.11 2.52 -1.01
C LEU A 186 -19.27 2.82 -2.51
N THR A 187 -19.21 4.11 -2.87
CA THR A 187 -19.18 4.54 -4.28
C THR A 187 -17.81 5.10 -4.62
N PRO A 188 -17.01 4.44 -5.50
CA PRO A 188 -15.67 4.90 -5.84
C PRO A 188 -15.71 6.21 -6.65
N VAL A 189 -14.73 7.07 -6.40
CA VAL A 189 -14.55 8.34 -7.14
C VAL A 189 -13.22 8.32 -7.91
N PHE A 190 -12.12 7.99 -7.24
CA PHE A 190 -10.81 7.79 -7.86
C PHE A 190 -9.96 6.84 -7.03
N SER A 191 -8.85 6.36 -7.60
CA SER A 191 -7.88 5.53 -6.90
C SER A 191 -6.45 5.92 -7.24
N PHE A 192 -5.48 5.56 -6.42
CA PHE A 192 -4.06 5.75 -6.71
C PHE A 192 -3.21 4.70 -6.01
N ASN A 193 -1.98 4.51 -6.46
CA ASN A 193 -0.96 3.71 -5.78
C ASN A 193 0.42 4.39 -5.96
N ALA A 194 1.50 3.75 -5.49
CA ALA A 194 2.85 4.28 -5.68
C ALA A 194 3.24 4.50 -7.16
N ASP A 195 2.59 3.80 -8.10
CA ASP A 195 2.90 3.90 -9.53
C ASP A 195 2.16 5.05 -10.22
N GLY A 196 1.01 5.49 -9.67
CA GLY A 196 0.21 6.55 -10.28
C GLY A 196 -1.22 6.69 -9.74
N VAL A 197 -1.92 7.70 -10.24
CA VAL A 197 -3.32 8.04 -9.99
C VAL A 197 -4.18 7.52 -11.13
N TYR A 198 -5.36 6.99 -10.80
CA TYR A 198 -6.30 6.37 -11.71
C TYR A 198 -7.73 6.90 -11.49
N VAL A 199 -8.38 7.34 -12.57
CA VAL A 199 -9.79 7.76 -12.60
C VAL A 199 -10.53 6.90 -13.62
N ASP A 200 -11.68 6.35 -13.26
CA ASP A 200 -12.43 5.38 -14.08
C ASP A 200 -11.57 4.21 -14.61
N GLY A 201 -10.59 3.77 -13.79
CA GLY A 201 -9.65 2.70 -14.14
C GLY A 201 -8.53 3.10 -15.10
N LYS A 202 -8.42 4.37 -15.49
CA LYS A 202 -7.38 4.87 -16.41
C LYS A 202 -6.32 5.69 -15.68
N HIS A 203 -5.05 5.48 -16.02
CA HIS A 203 -3.95 6.27 -15.48
C HIS A 203 -4.10 7.75 -15.86
N ALA A 204 -4.19 8.61 -14.85
CA ALA A 204 -4.45 10.04 -14.99
C ALA A 204 -3.20 10.89 -14.72
N ALA A 205 -2.36 10.51 -13.74
CA ALA A 205 -1.17 11.27 -13.35
C ALA A 205 -0.21 10.44 -12.48
N PRO A 206 1.08 10.80 -12.34
CA PRO A 206 1.98 10.21 -11.33
C PRO A 206 1.55 10.56 -9.89
N VAL A 207 1.79 9.66 -8.93
CA VAL A 207 1.44 9.87 -7.51
C VAL A 207 2.23 11.00 -6.85
N ASP A 208 3.44 11.29 -7.32
CA ASP A 208 4.32 12.34 -6.79
C ASP A 208 3.75 13.76 -6.93
N ARG A 209 2.70 13.92 -7.74
CA ARG A 209 1.93 15.17 -7.82
C ARG A 209 1.02 15.38 -6.61
N ILE A 210 0.76 14.34 -5.83
CA ILE A 210 0.06 14.43 -4.55
C ILE A 210 1.08 14.92 -3.52
N GLY A 211 1.11 16.23 -3.27
CA GLY A 211 2.11 16.86 -2.39
C GLY A 211 2.20 16.22 -1.00
N ARG A 212 1.07 15.71 -0.48
CA ARG A 212 0.99 14.99 0.81
C ARG A 212 1.72 13.66 0.81
N TRP A 213 1.63 12.88 -0.29
CA TRP A 213 2.33 11.59 -0.40
C TRP A 213 3.85 11.78 -0.34
N ARG A 214 4.36 12.81 -1.02
CA ARG A 214 5.79 13.13 -0.98
C ARG A 214 6.25 13.54 0.42
N ASP A 215 5.49 14.37 1.11
CA ASP A 215 5.81 14.77 2.49
C ASP A 215 5.79 13.57 3.46
N LEU A 216 4.78 12.71 3.35
CA LEU A 216 4.67 11.45 4.08
C LEU A 216 5.94 10.60 3.91
N LEU A 217 6.36 10.34 2.66
CA LEU A 217 7.56 9.55 2.39
C LEU A 217 8.83 10.19 2.97
N GLN A 218 8.95 11.52 2.94
CA GLN A 218 10.08 12.23 3.55
C GLN A 218 10.09 12.11 5.08
N ARG A 219 8.93 12.14 5.74
CA ARG A 219 8.82 11.91 7.20
C ARG A 219 9.15 10.47 7.55
N MET A 220 8.60 9.51 6.83
CA MET A 220 8.91 8.08 6.95
C MET A 220 10.42 7.79 6.84
N ALA A 221 11.11 8.38 5.86
CA ALA A 221 12.55 8.21 5.69
C ALA A 221 13.37 8.72 6.90
N ARG A 222 12.93 9.80 7.53
CA ARG A 222 13.56 10.37 8.75
C ARG A 222 13.29 9.52 10.00
N GLU A 223 12.20 8.75 9.98
CA GLU A 223 11.78 7.86 11.06
C GLU A 223 12.39 6.46 10.98
N GLY A 224 12.99 6.12 9.84
CA GLY A 224 13.64 4.82 9.63
C GLY A 224 12.90 3.88 8.68
N ILE A 225 11.95 4.38 7.89
CA ILE A 225 11.23 3.60 6.87
C ILE A 225 11.70 4.06 5.48
N ARG A 226 12.35 3.18 4.71
CA ARG A 226 12.92 3.50 3.39
C ARG A 226 12.44 2.51 2.34
N GLN A 227 12.25 3.00 1.11
CA GLN A 227 11.97 2.18 -0.08
C GLN A 227 13.25 1.95 -0.87
#